data_AF-A0A954G6M1-F1
#
_entry.id   AF-A0A954G6M1-F1
#
_cell.length_a   1.000
_cell.length_b   1.000
_cell.length_c   1.000
_cell.angle_alpha   90.00
_cell.angle_beta   90.00
_cell.angle_gamma   90.00
#
_symmetry.space_group_name_H-M   'P 1'
#
loop_
_entity.id
_entity.type
_entity.pdbx_description
1 polymer ?
#
loop_
_entity_poly.entity_id
_entity_poly.type
_entity_poly.pdbx_seq_one_letter_code
_entity_poly.pdbx_strand_id
1 'polypeptide(L)'
;RKITQHPLSYQARAIDFSLLVFGKPLRTTNCDCERQDEPTLLQSLYVRNDAEMLGHLTRADSWLTELKGKTFPPSEQEKLVTEAYLRTLSRFPEKQELNESLQHLQKTKDIYEGLHDLMWVLLNTQEFITNH
;
A
#
# COMPACT_ATOMS: atom_id res chain seq x y z
N ARG A 1 40.30 -12.01 0.67
CA ARG A 1 38.94 -12.16 1.25
C ARG A 1 38.90 -11.33 2.52
N LYS A 2 38.19 -10.18 2.52
CA LYS A 2 38.13 -9.27 3.68
C LYS A 2 37.28 -9.92 4.79
N ILE A 3 37.84 -9.97 5.99
CA ILE A 3 37.28 -10.67 7.18
C ILE A 3 35.97 -10.01 7.70
N THR A 4 35.59 -8.86 7.16
CA THR A 4 34.47 -8.04 7.63
C THR A 4 33.12 -8.33 6.96
N GLN A 5 32.99 -9.34 6.11
CA GLN A 5 31.74 -9.70 5.44
C GLN A 5 31.20 -11.03 5.97
N HIS A 6 30.84 -11.07 7.26
CA HIS A 6 30.20 -12.23 7.85
C HIS A 6 28.68 -12.18 7.55
N PRO A 7 28.03 -13.24 7.05
CA PRO A 7 26.60 -13.20 6.71
C PRO A 7 25.70 -12.79 7.88
N LEU A 8 26.09 -13.13 9.12
CA LEU A 8 25.37 -12.76 10.33
C LEU A 8 25.63 -11.33 10.84
N SER A 9 26.59 -10.58 10.28
CA SER A 9 26.79 -9.16 10.64
C SER A 9 25.85 -8.22 9.87
N TYR A 10 25.17 -8.72 8.83
CA TYR A 10 24.05 -8.05 8.17
C TYR A 10 22.75 -8.40 8.90
N GLN A 11 22.55 -7.84 10.10
CA GLN A 11 21.22 -7.82 10.68
C GLN A 11 20.45 -6.67 10.06
N ALA A 12 19.72 -6.96 8.98
CA ALA A 12 18.70 -6.05 8.49
C ALA A 12 17.64 -5.93 9.60
N ARG A 13 17.59 -4.77 10.27
CA ARG A 13 16.35 -4.35 10.97
C ARG A 13 15.22 -4.40 9.94
N ALA A 14 13.96 -4.59 10.32
CA ALA A 14 12.84 -4.71 9.37
C ALA A 14 12.85 -3.59 8.31
N ILE A 15 13.17 -2.36 8.73
CA ILE A 15 13.36 -1.18 7.86
C ILE A 15 14.53 -1.35 6.88
N ASP A 16 15.65 -1.98 7.27
CA ASP A 16 16.75 -2.24 6.34
C ASP A 16 16.38 -3.33 5.32
N PHE A 17 15.59 -4.34 5.70
CA PHE A 17 15.16 -5.38 4.76
C PHE A 17 14.18 -4.81 3.73
N SER A 18 13.18 -4.04 4.16
CA SER A 18 12.22 -3.40 3.24
C SER A 18 12.93 -2.48 2.25
N LEU A 19 13.85 -1.64 2.75
CA LEU A 19 14.64 -0.76 1.89
C LEU A 19 15.50 -1.54 0.89
N LEU A 20 16.07 -2.69 1.27
CA LEU A 20 16.78 -3.56 0.33
C LEU A 20 15.85 -4.16 -0.72
N VAL A 21 14.65 -4.59 -0.33
CA VAL A 21 13.62 -5.08 -1.27
C VAL A 21 13.27 -4.01 -2.31
N PHE A 22 13.18 -2.74 -1.90
CA PHE A 22 12.91 -1.58 -2.77
C PHE A 22 14.16 -0.92 -3.37
N GLY A 23 15.29 -1.65 -3.47
CA GLY A 23 16.42 -1.23 -4.28
C GLY A 23 17.42 -0.29 -3.60
N LYS A 24 17.40 -0.15 -2.26
CA LYS A 24 18.46 0.56 -1.53
C LYS A 24 19.81 -0.10 -1.84
N PRO A 25 20.77 0.64 -2.44
CA PRO A 25 22.06 0.07 -2.81
C PRO A 25 22.90 -0.22 -1.55
N LEU A 26 23.71 -1.26 -1.63
CA LEU A 26 24.69 -1.59 -0.59
C LEU A 26 25.87 -0.61 -0.56
N ARG A 27 25.97 0.28 -1.58
CA ARG A 27 27.04 1.29 -1.74
C ARG A 27 28.42 0.65 -1.79
N THR A 28 28.50 -0.54 -2.37
CA THR A 28 29.76 -1.27 -2.50
C THR A 28 30.60 -0.76 -3.67
N THR A 29 29.93 -0.17 -4.66
CA THR A 29 30.54 0.44 -5.85
C THR A 29 29.92 1.82 -6.09
N ASN A 30 30.65 2.71 -6.76
CA ASN A 30 30.15 4.05 -7.11
C ASN A 30 29.37 4.06 -8.44
N CYS A 31 28.79 2.92 -8.86
CA CYS A 31 27.96 2.87 -10.07
C CYS A 31 26.48 3.05 -9.71
N ASP A 32 25.75 3.80 -10.54
CA ASP A 32 24.29 3.86 -10.52
C ASP A 32 23.63 2.52 -10.87
N CYS A 33 24.40 1.58 -11.43
CA CYS A 33 24.04 0.20 -11.75
C CYS A 33 23.46 -0.60 -10.56
N GLU A 34 23.79 -0.24 -9.31
CA GLU A 34 23.26 -0.91 -8.12
C GLU A 34 21.78 -0.58 -7.85
N ARG A 35 21.22 0.41 -8.55
CA ARG A 35 19.80 0.77 -8.49
C ARG A 35 19.02 -0.04 -9.51
N GLN A 36 17.84 -0.49 -9.13
CA GLN A 36 16.93 -1.26 -9.98
C GLN A 36 15.62 -0.50 -10.03
N ASP A 37 15.22 -0.07 -11.23
CA ASP A 37 14.00 0.71 -11.45
C ASP A 37 12.81 -0.18 -11.87
N GLU A 38 13.06 -1.45 -12.18
CA GLU A 38 12.01 -2.40 -12.56
C GLU A 38 11.36 -3.04 -11.32
N PRO A 39 10.01 -3.16 -11.28
CA PRO A 39 9.32 -3.81 -10.19
C PRO A 39 9.69 -5.30 -10.15
N THR A 40 9.98 -5.82 -8.96
CA THR A 40 10.37 -7.23 -8.76
C THR A 40 9.27 -8.04 -8.09
N LEU A 41 9.26 -9.37 -8.35
CA LEU A 41 8.34 -10.29 -7.66
C LEU A 41 8.44 -10.19 -6.13
N LEU A 42 9.65 -9.96 -5.61
CA LEU A 42 9.88 -9.81 -4.18
C LEU A 42 9.21 -8.56 -3.63
N GLN A 43 9.24 -7.44 -4.37
CA GLN A 43 8.51 -6.22 -3.99
C GLN A 43 7.00 -6.45 -3.98
N SER A 44 6.45 -7.11 -5.01
CA SER A 44 5.02 -7.44 -5.04
C SER A 44 4.59 -8.33 -3.87
N LEU A 45 5.41 -9.32 -3.50
CA LEU A 45 5.15 -10.20 -2.36
C LEU A 45 5.28 -9.45 -1.04
N TYR A 46 6.23 -8.53 -0.93
CA TYR A 46 6.44 -7.71 0.25
C TYR A 46 5.21 -6.83 0.51
N VAL A 47 4.79 -6.02 -0.45
CA VAL A 47 3.62 -5.12 -0.30
C VAL A 47 2.36 -5.89 0.10
N ARG A 48 2.13 -7.06 -0.50
CA ARG A 48 0.94 -7.90 -0.21
C ARG A 48 0.85 -8.42 1.21
N ASN A 49 1.98 -8.58 1.88
CA ASN A 49 2.06 -9.20 3.21
C ASN A 49 2.65 -8.26 4.26
N ASP A 50 2.83 -6.98 3.93
CA ASP A 50 3.55 -6.06 4.81
C ASP A 50 2.67 -5.65 6.00
N ALA A 51 3.15 -5.98 7.20
CA ALA A 51 2.46 -5.69 8.44
C ALA A 51 2.49 -4.19 8.79
N GLU A 52 3.51 -3.45 8.34
CA GLU A 52 3.59 -2.00 8.57
C GLU A 52 2.53 -1.26 7.75
N MET A 53 2.33 -1.62 6.48
CA MET A 53 1.27 -1.09 5.61
C MET A 53 -0.12 -1.32 6.20
N LEU A 54 -0.39 -2.53 6.70
CA LEU A 54 -1.64 -2.81 7.41
C LEU A 54 -1.77 -1.98 8.70
N GLY A 55 -0.66 -1.82 9.43
CA GLY A 55 -0.59 -0.95 10.62
C GLY A 55 -0.87 0.53 10.29
N HIS A 56 -0.45 1.01 9.12
CA HIS A 56 -0.72 2.37 8.66
C HIS A 56 -2.19 2.59 8.29
N LEU A 57 -2.85 1.62 7.65
CA LEU A 57 -4.28 1.69 7.36
C LEU A 57 -5.14 1.72 8.62
N THR A 58 -4.76 0.94 9.63
CA THR A 58 -5.48 0.78 10.91
C THR A 58 -5.06 1.77 12.00
N ARG A 59 -4.19 2.74 11.67
CA ARG A 59 -3.66 3.72 12.63
C ARG A 59 -4.79 4.56 13.23
N ALA A 60 -4.69 4.89 14.53
CA ALA A 60 -5.75 5.58 15.27
C ALA A 60 -6.06 7.02 14.80
N ASP A 61 -5.11 7.65 14.12
CA ASP A 61 -5.20 8.97 13.48
C ASP A 61 -5.31 8.83 11.94
N SER A 62 -5.81 7.69 11.44
CA SER A 62 -6.04 7.50 10.00
C SER A 62 -7.30 8.22 9.54
N TRP A 63 -7.32 8.59 8.25
CA TRP A 63 -8.50 9.14 7.58
C TRP A 63 -9.73 8.23 7.76
N LEU A 64 -9.55 6.91 7.70
CA LEU A 64 -10.63 5.95 7.93
C LEU A 64 -11.20 6.08 9.35
N THR A 65 -10.36 6.27 10.36
CA THR A 65 -10.82 6.41 11.75
C THR A 65 -11.75 7.61 11.95
N GLU A 66 -11.58 8.69 11.18
CA GLU A 66 -12.49 9.85 11.19
C GLU A 66 -13.92 9.51 10.71
N LEU A 67 -14.08 8.43 9.95
CA LEU A 67 -15.36 7.98 9.39
C LEU A 67 -16.08 6.98 10.30
N LYS A 68 -15.40 6.48 11.34
CA LYS A 68 -15.90 5.43 12.22
C LYS A 68 -17.17 5.87 12.96
N GLY A 69 -18.22 5.06 12.87
CA GLY A 69 -19.52 5.32 13.53
C GLY A 69 -20.38 6.39 12.85
N LYS A 70 -19.97 6.92 11.69
CA LYS A 70 -20.77 7.86 10.90
C LYS A 70 -21.59 7.12 9.84
N THR A 71 -22.72 7.73 9.46
CA THR A 71 -23.57 7.25 8.37
C THR A 71 -23.55 8.29 7.26
N PHE A 72 -23.42 7.83 6.02
CA PHE A 72 -23.26 8.69 4.85
C PHE A 72 -24.38 8.42 3.84
N PRO A 73 -25.04 9.46 3.30
CA PRO A 73 -25.96 9.30 2.17
C PRO A 73 -25.21 8.81 0.92
N PRO A 74 -25.90 8.23 -0.07
CA PRO A 74 -25.27 7.68 -1.28
C PRO A 74 -24.33 8.65 -2.01
N SER A 75 -24.73 9.93 -2.11
CA SER A 75 -23.92 10.97 -2.75
C SER A 75 -22.61 11.29 -2.02
N GLU A 76 -22.52 11.03 -0.72
CA GLU A 76 -21.27 11.16 0.05
C GLU A 76 -20.44 9.89 -0.03
N GLN A 77 -21.06 8.71 -0.12
CA GLN A 77 -20.33 7.45 -0.33
C GLN A 77 -19.56 7.47 -1.66
N GLU A 78 -20.14 8.01 -2.73
CA GLU A 78 -19.45 8.23 -4.01
C GLU A 78 -18.17 9.08 -3.86
N LYS A 79 -18.25 10.15 -3.04
CA LYS A 79 -17.10 11.02 -2.76
C LYS A 79 -16.05 10.29 -1.95
N LEU A 80 -16.44 9.48 -0.96
CA LEU A 80 -15.51 8.69 -0.15
C LEU A 80 -14.78 7.64 -0.99
N VAL A 81 -15.49 6.97 -1.90
CA VAL A 81 -14.84 6.05 -2.86
C VAL A 81 -13.86 6.82 -3.73
N THR A 82 -14.27 7.95 -4.30
CA THR A 82 -13.40 8.79 -5.14
C THR A 82 -12.14 9.21 -4.38
N GLU A 83 -12.29 9.65 -3.13
CA GLU A 83 -11.20 10.04 -2.26
C GLU A 83 -10.25 8.86 -1.97
N ALA A 84 -10.78 7.64 -1.78
CA ALA A 84 -9.96 6.45 -1.60
C ALA A 84 -9.07 6.17 -2.83
N TYR A 85 -9.62 6.28 -4.05
CA TYR A 85 -8.85 6.12 -5.30
C TYR A 85 -7.80 7.23 -5.48
N LEU A 86 -8.13 8.47 -5.16
CA LEU A 86 -7.17 9.58 -5.24
C LEU A 86 -6.02 9.42 -4.23
N ARG A 87 -6.30 8.87 -3.04
CA ARG A 87 -5.28 8.64 -2.00
C ARG A 87 -4.36 7.47 -2.30
N THR A 88 -4.81 6.47 -3.06
CA THR A 88 -4.03 5.26 -3.37
C THR A 88 -3.42 5.31 -4.75
N LEU A 89 -4.21 5.57 -5.79
CA LEU A 89 -3.83 5.49 -7.20
C LEU A 89 -3.68 6.87 -7.87
N SER A 90 -3.83 7.96 -7.12
CA SER A 90 -3.70 9.34 -7.64
C SER A 90 -4.54 9.64 -8.89
N ARG A 91 -5.66 8.93 -9.07
CA ARG A 91 -6.60 9.11 -10.19
C ARG A 91 -8.05 8.95 -9.73
N PHE A 92 -8.97 9.39 -10.59
CA PHE A 92 -10.40 9.13 -10.37
C PHE A 92 -10.74 7.66 -10.71
N PRO A 93 -11.73 7.06 -10.02
CA PRO A 93 -12.24 5.75 -10.39
C PRO A 93 -12.97 5.82 -11.73
N GLU A 94 -12.86 4.75 -12.52
CA GLU A 94 -13.72 4.54 -13.67
C GLU A 94 -15.15 4.25 -13.24
N LYS A 95 -16.11 4.37 -14.17
CA LYS A 95 -17.53 4.13 -13.86
C LYS A 95 -17.80 2.72 -13.32
N GLN A 96 -17.10 1.71 -13.86
CA GLN A 96 -17.24 0.33 -13.41
C GLN A 96 -16.65 0.15 -12.00
N GLU A 97 -15.43 0.62 -11.78
CA GLU A 97 -14.74 0.61 -10.50
C GLU A 97 -15.55 1.29 -9.38
N LEU A 98 -16.12 2.46 -9.68
CA LEU A 98 -16.99 3.20 -8.76
C LEU A 98 -18.22 2.37 -8.38
N ASN A 99 -18.90 1.78 -9.37
CA ASN A 99 -20.09 0.97 -9.13
C ASN A 99 -19.78 -0.29 -8.30
N GLU A 100 -18.70 -1.00 -8.60
CA GLU A 100 -18.28 -2.18 -7.85
C GLU A 100 -17.90 -1.83 -6.41
N SER A 101 -17.18 -0.72 -6.22
CA SER A 101 -16.81 -0.21 -4.90
C SER A 101 -18.06 0.15 -4.07
N LEU A 102 -19.03 0.86 -4.64
CA LEU A 102 -20.29 1.19 -3.97
C LEU A 102 -21.10 -0.06 -3.62
N GLN A 103 -21.17 -1.05 -4.52
CA GLN A 103 -21.83 -2.31 -4.25
C GLN A 103 -21.16 -3.09 -3.11
N HIS A 104 -19.84 -3.01 -3.00
CA HIS A 104 -19.11 -3.59 -1.88
C HIS A 104 -19.46 -2.89 -0.57
N LEU A 105 -19.42 -1.56 -0.52
CA LEU A 105 -19.79 -0.76 0.66
C LEU A 105 -21.20 -1.07 1.18
N GLN A 106 -22.15 -1.43 0.30
CA GLN A 106 -23.52 -1.82 0.69
C GLN A 106 -23.61 -3.23 1.32
N LYS A 107 -22.65 -4.12 1.03
CA LYS A 107 -22.61 -5.48 1.56
C LYS A 107 -21.87 -5.58 2.89
N THR A 108 -21.07 -4.58 3.21
CA THR A 108 -20.29 -4.52 4.44
C THR A 108 -21.13 -3.97 5.59
N LYS A 109 -20.74 -4.28 6.82
CA LYS A 109 -21.48 -3.91 8.04
C LYS A 109 -21.58 -2.40 8.23
N ASP A 110 -20.50 -1.69 7.95
CA ASP A 110 -20.43 -0.23 7.98
C ASP A 110 -19.46 0.30 6.92
N ILE A 111 -19.56 1.61 6.65
CA ILE A 111 -18.74 2.30 5.64
C ILE A 111 -17.26 2.28 6.01
N TYR A 112 -16.92 2.25 7.31
CA TYR A 112 -15.55 2.20 7.77
C TYR A 112 -14.87 0.89 7.36
N GLU A 113 -15.50 -0.26 7.63
CA GLU A 113 -15.01 -1.57 7.20
C GLU A 113 -14.96 -1.65 5.66
N GLY A 114 -16.01 -1.19 4.96
CA GLY A 114 -16.04 -1.25 3.49
C GLY A 114 -14.95 -0.41 2.81
N LEU A 115 -14.64 0.78 3.34
CA LEU A 115 -13.53 1.59 2.82
C LEU A 115 -12.16 1.04 3.20
N HIS A 116 -12.04 0.41 4.37
CA HIS A 116 -10.81 -0.27 4.76
C HIS A 116 -10.49 -1.42 3.79
N ASP A 117 -11.48 -2.25 3.47
CA ASP A 117 -11.36 -3.32 2.49
C ASP A 117 -11.03 -2.78 1.10
N LEU A 118 -11.72 -1.71 0.66
CA LEU A 118 -11.43 -1.06 -0.61
C LEU A 118 -9.98 -0.55 -0.68
N MET A 119 -9.50 0.18 0.33
CA MET A 119 -8.13 0.67 0.35
C MET A 119 -7.11 -0.47 0.34
N TRP A 120 -7.37 -1.55 1.09
CA TRP A 120 -6.53 -2.74 1.06
C TRP A 120 -6.46 -3.35 -0.35
N VAL A 121 -7.59 -3.48 -1.04
CA VAL A 121 -7.62 -3.99 -2.41
C VAL A 121 -6.84 -3.07 -3.35
N LEU A 122 -7.04 -1.75 -3.27
CA LEU A 122 -6.38 -0.78 -4.14
C LEU A 122 -4.85 -0.83 -4.00
N LEU A 123 -4.34 -0.90 -2.77
CA LEU A 123 -2.90 -1.04 -2.48
C LEU A 123 -2.30 -2.37 -2.96
N ASN A 124 -3.14 -3.36 -3.25
CA ASN A 124 -2.73 -4.68 -3.72
C ASN A 124 -3.00 -4.91 -5.22
N THR A 125 -3.50 -3.89 -5.91
CA THR A 125 -3.67 -3.93 -7.37
C THR A 125 -2.32 -3.98 -8.07
N GLN A 126 -2.30 -4.53 -9.29
CA GLN A 126 -1.12 -4.47 -10.14
C GLN A 126 -0.74 -3.01 -10.45
N GLU A 127 -1.73 -2.15 -10.67
CA GLU A 127 -1.50 -0.73 -10.95
C GLU A 127 -0.76 -0.02 -9.81
N PHE A 128 -1.15 -0.26 -8.56
CA PHE A 128 -0.42 0.30 -7.43
C PHE A 128 1.02 -0.23 -7.40
N ILE A 129 1.19 -1.55 -7.43
CA ILE A 129 2.50 -2.20 -7.28
C ILE A 129 3.49 -1.83 -8.41
N THR A 130 3.02 -1.58 -9.64
CA THR A 130 3.92 -1.31 -10.78
C THR A 130 4.11 0.17 -11.08
N ASN A 131 3.18 1.05 -10.65
CA ASN A 131 3.17 2.45 -11.08
C ASN A 131 3.24 3.46 -9.92
N HIS A 132 3.15 3.02 -8.66
CA HIS A 132 3.08 3.89 -7.47
C HIS A 132 4.07 3.42 -6.40
#